data_AF-A0A1A8SD33-F1
#
_entry.id   AF-A0A1A8SD33-F1
#
_cell.length_a   1.000
_cell.length_b   1.000
_cell.length_c   1.000
_cell.angle_alpha   90.00
_cell.angle_beta   90.00
_cell.angle_gamma   90.00
#
_symmetry.space_group_name_H-M   'P 1'
#
loop_
_entity.id
_entity.type
_entity.pdbx_description
1 polymer ?
#
loop_
_entity_poly.entity_id
_entity_poly.type
_entity_poly.pdbx_seq_one_letter_code
_entity_poly.pdbx_strand_id
1 'polypeptide(L)'
;MASFPVAPRYGKMLALGKQQDCLPYVVAVVAAMTVREIFQNLDRPAGSEDESSKLNQRRARLTQMRRLWAGQGASLHLGDLMVMLGAVGACEFAGCTPKFCEDNGLRYKAMVEIRKLRGQLTNAVNSVCPEVGAFVDPKMTPPTEHQVVCLRQIVLAGLGDHLARRLQVEDMLDPKWKNGYKTPLMDDPVFIHPNSVLFKTLPEFVVYQEIMETSKMYMRGVSAVEAEWVPQFLPQYCHFGPPLESPAPWFCSSTGTIRCHRSSTFFRVGWQLPAVEMEYPEGLERFRLFARFLLEGQVCPKLKKHTSHLLSNPSIMMKTWAKLQPRTEAILGPLVSMKVDCRDALLSVWKTQEKFLLSAYCQWLPEAMHQDVTKVWPPV
;
A
#
# COMPACT_ATOMS: atom_id res chain seq x y z
N MET A 1 4.60 -16.82 4.38
CA MET A 1 4.09 -16.17 5.61
C MET A 1 4.07 -17.11 6.81
N ALA A 2 3.53 -18.32 6.71
CA ALA A 2 3.47 -19.28 7.83
C ALA A 2 4.85 -19.67 8.42
N SER A 3 5.92 -19.55 7.64
CA SER A 3 7.30 -19.84 8.07
C SER A 3 7.90 -18.77 8.99
N PHE A 4 7.26 -17.61 9.17
CA PHE A 4 7.80 -16.53 10.00
C PHE A 4 7.31 -16.66 11.46
N PRO A 5 8.20 -16.58 12.47
CA PRO A 5 7.85 -16.75 13.89
C PRO A 5 7.23 -15.49 14.50
N VAL A 6 6.26 -14.87 13.81
CA VAL A 6 5.56 -13.64 14.23
C VAL A 6 4.08 -13.71 13.87
N ALA A 7 3.28 -12.78 14.40
CA ALA A 7 1.87 -12.67 14.05
C ALA A 7 1.68 -12.54 12.52
N PRO A 8 0.60 -13.09 11.93
CA PRO A 8 0.38 -13.06 10.48
C PRO A 8 0.42 -11.66 9.85
N ARG A 9 -0.05 -10.64 10.57
CA ARG A 9 0.03 -9.22 10.15
C ARG A 9 1.48 -8.79 9.90
N TYR A 10 2.39 -9.13 10.82
CA TYR A 10 3.81 -8.83 10.68
C TYR A 10 4.49 -9.76 9.67
N GLY A 11 4.04 -11.01 9.55
CA GLY A 11 4.48 -11.92 8.50
C GLY A 11 4.20 -11.37 7.09
N LYS A 12 3.08 -10.64 6.91
CA LYS A 12 2.76 -9.95 5.65
C LYS A 12 3.73 -8.80 5.41
N MET A 13 4.05 -8.01 6.44
CA MET A 13 5.02 -6.93 6.34
C MET A 13 6.40 -7.44 5.90
N LEU A 14 6.88 -8.53 6.50
CA LEU A 14 8.15 -9.16 6.14
C LEU A 14 8.17 -9.66 4.68
N ALA A 15 7.06 -10.24 4.22
CA ALA A 15 6.93 -10.70 2.84
C ALA A 15 6.97 -9.53 1.83
N LEU A 16 6.34 -8.40 2.16
CA LEU A 16 6.34 -7.19 1.32
C LEU A 16 7.67 -6.41 1.40
N GLY A 17 8.40 -6.55 2.51
CA GLY A 17 9.67 -5.87 2.75
C GLY A 17 10.83 -6.26 1.83
N LYS A 18 10.69 -7.31 0.99
CA LYS A 18 11.68 -7.68 -0.04
C LYS A 18 11.91 -6.56 -1.07
N GLN A 19 10.97 -5.63 -1.21
CA GLN A 19 11.03 -4.57 -2.21
C GLN A 19 11.80 -3.33 -1.68
N GLN A 20 12.46 -2.61 -2.59
CA GLN A 20 13.07 -1.27 -2.35
C GLN A 20 14.11 -1.21 -1.22
N ASP A 21 14.87 -2.29 -1.01
CA ASP A 21 15.93 -2.37 0.02
C ASP A 21 15.48 -1.98 1.44
N CYS A 22 14.19 -2.17 1.73
CA CYS A 22 13.59 -1.81 3.03
C CYS A 22 13.65 -2.94 4.06
N LEU A 23 14.05 -4.14 3.66
CA LEU A 23 13.94 -5.35 4.47
C LEU A 23 14.60 -5.25 5.87
N PRO A 24 15.83 -4.72 6.04
CA PRO A 24 16.45 -4.60 7.37
C PRO A 24 15.63 -3.72 8.31
N TYR A 25 15.03 -2.65 7.79
CA TYR A 25 14.18 -1.75 8.53
C TYR A 25 12.84 -2.40 8.90
N VAL A 26 12.21 -3.13 7.96
CA VAL A 26 10.99 -3.89 8.23
C VAL A 26 11.24 -4.92 9.33
N VAL A 27 12.36 -5.67 9.26
CA VAL A 27 12.74 -6.65 10.28
C VAL A 27 12.92 -5.98 11.65
N ALA A 28 13.58 -4.82 11.70
CA ALA A 28 13.76 -4.07 12.95
C ALA A 28 12.44 -3.56 13.53
N VAL A 29 11.55 -3.00 12.69
CA VAL A 29 10.22 -2.52 13.11
C VAL A 29 9.35 -3.68 13.58
N VAL A 30 9.30 -4.80 12.85
CA VAL A 30 8.55 -6.01 13.23
C VAL A 30 9.08 -6.60 14.52
N ALA A 31 10.40 -6.70 14.69
CA ALA A 31 10.99 -7.19 15.93
C ALA A 31 10.64 -6.27 17.11
N ALA A 32 10.72 -4.94 16.93
CA ALA A 32 10.37 -3.97 17.97
C ALA A 32 8.87 -3.99 18.32
N MET A 33 7.98 -4.19 17.35
CA MET A 33 6.54 -4.34 17.58
C MET A 33 6.19 -5.68 18.26
N THR A 34 6.96 -6.73 18.00
CA THR A 34 6.73 -8.06 18.59
C THR A 34 7.13 -8.09 20.06
N VAL A 35 8.24 -7.42 20.42
CA VAL A 35 8.69 -7.33 21.81
C VAL A 35 7.85 -6.32 22.59
N ARG A 36 7.17 -6.79 23.63
CA ARG A 36 6.31 -5.95 24.46
C ARG A 36 7.11 -4.90 25.22
N GLU A 37 6.63 -3.66 25.21
CA GLU A 37 7.11 -2.56 26.05
C GLU A 37 8.62 -2.32 25.97
N ILE A 38 9.06 -1.77 24.85
CA ILE A 38 10.45 -1.33 24.61
C ILE A 38 10.91 -0.17 25.51
N PHE A 39 9.99 0.70 25.92
CA PHE A 39 10.29 1.86 26.76
C PHE A 39 10.04 1.54 28.24
N GLN A 40 10.85 2.12 29.11
CA GLN A 40 10.62 2.04 30.55
C GLN A 40 9.32 2.77 30.92
N ASN A 41 8.54 2.18 31.83
CA ASN A 41 7.37 2.86 32.37
C ASN A 41 7.83 3.91 33.41
N LEU A 42 7.70 5.18 33.04
CA LEU A 42 8.07 6.32 33.88
C LEU A 42 6.85 7.02 34.50
N ASP A 43 5.64 6.53 34.26
CA ASP A 43 4.37 7.14 34.68
C ASP A 43 3.86 6.59 36.02
N ARG A 44 4.76 6.09 36.87
CA ARG A 44 4.44 5.62 38.23
C ARG A 44 4.42 6.77 39.24
N PRO A 45 3.59 6.71 40.29
CA PRO A 45 3.63 7.69 41.38
C PRO A 45 5.01 7.67 42.06
N ALA A 46 5.53 8.85 42.34
CA ALA A 46 6.78 9.03 43.08
C ALA A 46 6.52 8.89 44.59
N GLY A 47 7.44 8.27 45.32
CA GLY A 47 7.38 8.17 46.78
C GLY A 47 7.96 9.38 47.52
N SER A 48 8.65 10.29 46.82
CA SER A 48 9.23 11.52 47.37
C SER A 48 9.29 12.65 46.34
N GLU A 49 9.46 13.89 46.78
CA GLU A 49 9.65 15.05 45.88
C GLU A 49 10.92 14.92 45.03
N ASP A 50 12.00 14.43 45.62
CA ASP A 50 13.27 14.15 44.91
C ASP A 50 13.11 13.06 43.84
N GLU A 51 12.32 12.02 44.10
CA GLU A 51 12.01 11.01 43.10
C GLU A 51 11.11 11.59 41.99
N SER A 52 10.16 12.45 42.35
CA SER A 52 9.27 13.12 41.40
C SER A 52 10.04 14.00 40.41
N SER A 53 10.99 14.80 40.90
CA SER A 53 11.84 15.64 40.05
C SER A 53 12.70 14.81 39.09
N LYS A 54 13.31 13.72 39.57
CA LYS A 54 14.08 12.77 38.75
C LYS A 54 13.21 12.09 37.68
N LEU A 55 12.01 11.64 38.03
CA LEU A 55 11.08 11.03 37.06
C LEU A 55 10.64 12.03 36.00
N ASN A 56 10.36 13.29 36.37
CA ASN A 56 10.04 14.37 35.43
C ASN A 56 11.19 14.61 34.45
N GLN A 57 12.42 14.67 34.93
CA GLN A 57 13.61 14.85 34.09
C GLN A 57 13.78 13.67 33.11
N ARG A 58 13.63 12.43 33.59
CA ARG A 58 13.72 11.23 32.73
C ARG A 58 12.60 11.19 31.68
N ARG A 59 11.38 11.61 32.03
CA ARG A 59 10.24 11.73 31.09
C ARG A 59 10.49 12.77 30.01
N ALA A 60 11.02 13.94 30.39
CA ALA A 60 11.38 14.99 29.44
C ALA A 60 12.46 14.51 28.47
N ARG A 61 13.51 13.85 28.98
CA ARG A 61 14.59 13.27 28.16
C ARG A 61 14.06 12.21 27.19
N LEU A 62 13.23 11.28 27.66
CA LEU A 62 12.62 10.26 26.80
C LEU A 62 11.75 10.91 25.71
N THR A 63 10.95 11.91 26.05
CA THR A 63 10.12 12.65 25.09
C THR A 63 10.98 13.34 24.02
N GLN A 64 12.10 13.94 24.43
CA GLN A 64 13.07 14.54 23.51
C GLN A 64 13.69 13.50 22.58
N MET A 65 14.13 12.35 23.12
CA MET A 65 14.70 11.26 22.31
C MET A 65 13.69 10.68 21.33
N ARG A 66 12.42 10.52 21.73
CA ARG A 66 11.36 10.09 20.80
C ARG A 66 11.21 11.03 19.61
N ARG A 67 11.23 12.35 19.84
CA ARG A 67 11.18 13.34 18.76
C ARG A 67 12.43 13.29 17.87
N LEU A 68 13.61 13.10 18.47
CA LEU A 68 14.86 12.97 17.73
C LEU A 68 14.84 11.74 16.81
N TRP A 69 14.39 10.59 17.31
CA TRP A 69 14.31 9.35 16.53
C TRP A 69 13.22 9.40 15.45
N ALA A 70 12.08 10.04 15.73
CA ALA A 70 11.03 10.25 14.72
C ALA A 70 11.49 11.18 13.58
N GLY A 71 12.36 12.15 13.86
CA GLY A 71 12.82 13.13 12.89
C GLY A 71 11.72 14.11 12.46
N GLN A 72 11.78 14.57 11.22
CA GLN A 72 10.87 15.59 10.65
C GLN A 72 10.43 15.17 9.25
N GLY A 73 9.42 15.84 8.68
CA GLY A 73 8.96 15.57 7.33
C GLY A 73 8.43 14.14 7.17
N ALA A 74 8.90 13.41 6.15
CA ALA A 74 8.44 12.04 5.87
C ALA A 74 8.67 11.07 7.03
N SER A 75 9.80 11.17 7.75
CA SER A 75 10.13 10.28 8.87
C SER A 75 9.17 10.42 10.04
N LEU A 76 8.70 11.65 10.32
CA LEU A 76 7.70 11.90 11.35
C LEU A 76 6.37 11.22 11.03
N HIS A 77 6.01 11.10 9.75
CA HIS A 77 4.75 10.46 9.34
C HIS A 77 4.75 8.94 9.55
N LEU A 78 5.92 8.29 9.59
CA LEU A 78 6.02 6.89 10.05
C LEU A 78 5.79 6.77 11.57
N GLY A 79 5.80 7.91 12.29
CA GLY A 79 5.23 8.05 13.61
C GLY A 79 5.98 7.25 14.66
N ASP A 80 5.22 6.56 15.52
CA ASP A 80 5.79 5.76 16.60
C ASP A 80 6.64 4.61 16.07
N LEU A 81 6.38 4.12 14.85
CA LEU A 81 7.18 3.06 14.24
C LEU A 81 8.58 3.57 13.88
N MET A 82 8.72 4.84 13.48
CA MET A 82 10.03 5.47 13.28
C MET A 82 10.77 5.65 14.60
N VAL A 83 10.06 5.98 15.68
CA VAL A 83 10.64 6.04 17.03
C VAL A 83 11.21 4.68 17.43
N MET A 84 10.48 3.60 17.18
CA MET A 84 10.96 2.24 17.45
C MET A 84 12.19 1.89 16.61
N LEU A 85 12.16 2.21 15.32
CA LEU A 85 13.27 1.97 14.41
C LEU A 85 14.52 2.73 14.83
N GLY A 86 14.40 4.03 15.13
CA GLY A 86 15.48 4.87 15.59
C GLY A 86 16.03 4.45 16.95
N ALA A 87 15.18 4.02 17.88
CA ALA A 87 15.60 3.48 19.17
C ALA A 87 16.43 2.20 19.00
N VAL A 88 16.00 1.27 18.13
CA VAL A 88 16.75 0.04 17.83
C VAL A 88 18.06 0.36 17.14
N GLY A 89 18.04 1.20 16.09
CA GLY A 89 19.25 1.60 15.36
C GLY A 89 20.28 2.30 16.25
N ALA A 90 19.85 3.25 17.08
CA ALA A 90 20.74 3.97 17.99
C ALA A 90 21.30 3.05 19.10
N CYS A 91 20.48 2.13 19.62
CA CYS A 91 20.92 1.15 20.61
C CYS A 91 21.97 0.21 20.03
N GLU A 92 21.74 -0.31 18.83
CA GLU A 92 22.68 -1.21 18.14
C GLU A 92 23.98 -0.50 17.78
N PHE A 93 23.90 0.75 17.30
CA PHE A 93 25.07 1.58 17.02
C PHE A 93 25.95 1.80 18.26
N ALA A 94 25.32 1.99 19.43
CA ALA A 94 26.00 2.12 20.72
C ALA A 94 26.45 0.78 21.33
N GLY A 95 26.30 -0.34 20.61
CA GLY A 95 26.69 -1.68 21.05
C GLY A 95 25.65 -2.40 21.93
N CYS A 96 24.46 -1.84 22.12
CA CYS A 96 23.41 -2.29 23.03
C CYS A 96 23.94 -2.42 24.46
N THR A 97 24.45 -1.32 25.03
CA THR A 97 24.95 -1.29 26.41
C THR A 97 23.81 -1.02 27.41
N PRO A 98 23.86 -1.59 28.63
CA PRO A 98 22.86 -1.30 29.67
C PRO A 98 22.77 0.20 30.00
N LYS A 99 23.92 0.87 30.04
CA LYS A 99 24.02 2.32 30.29
C LYS A 99 23.27 3.14 29.24
N PHE A 100 23.47 2.84 27.96
CA PHE A 100 22.74 3.51 26.87
C PHE A 100 21.22 3.31 26.99
N CYS A 101 20.79 2.10 27.33
CA CYS A 101 19.36 1.83 27.51
C CYS A 101 18.78 2.61 28.70
N GLU A 102 19.47 2.64 29.84
CA GLU A 102 19.03 3.37 31.03
C GLU A 102 18.95 4.88 30.78
N ASP A 103 19.97 5.44 30.14
CA ASP A 103 20.09 6.85 29.77
C ASP A 103 18.95 7.31 28.86
N ASN A 104 18.56 6.48 27.89
CA ASN A 104 17.55 6.81 26.91
C ASN A 104 16.15 6.24 27.23
N GLY A 105 15.95 5.72 28.44
CA GLY A 105 14.64 5.20 28.88
C GLY A 105 14.17 3.95 28.13
N LEU A 106 15.12 3.15 27.61
CA LEU A 106 14.88 1.88 26.93
C LEU A 106 15.02 0.72 27.92
N ARG A 107 14.30 -0.37 27.69
CA ARG A 107 14.45 -1.60 28.48
C ARG A 107 15.57 -2.46 27.89
N TYR A 108 16.66 -2.62 28.63
CA TYR A 108 17.82 -3.41 28.19
C TYR A 108 17.45 -4.85 27.78
N LYS A 109 16.65 -5.54 28.60
CA LYS A 109 16.18 -6.91 28.28
C LYS A 109 15.38 -6.96 26.97
N ALA A 110 14.53 -5.95 26.73
CA ALA A 110 13.75 -5.86 25.49
C ALA A 110 14.67 -5.63 24.28
N MET A 111 15.69 -4.77 24.40
CA MET A 111 16.65 -4.56 23.31
C MET A 111 17.48 -5.79 22.97
N VAL A 112 17.91 -6.55 23.96
CA VAL A 112 18.60 -7.84 23.74
C VAL A 112 17.68 -8.85 23.05
N GLU A 113 16.40 -8.89 23.42
CA GLU A 113 15.39 -9.73 22.78
C GLU A 113 15.15 -9.31 21.32
N ILE A 114 15.01 -8.01 21.05
CA ILE A 114 14.90 -7.46 19.69
C ILE A 114 16.10 -7.86 18.84
N ARG A 115 17.32 -7.72 19.36
CA ARG A 115 18.55 -8.15 18.65
C ARG A 115 18.48 -9.62 18.24
N LYS A 116 18.09 -10.50 19.16
CA LYS A 116 17.93 -11.95 18.89
C LYS A 116 16.84 -12.21 17.85
N LEU A 117 15.69 -11.55 17.98
CA LEU A 117 14.56 -11.71 17.09
C LEU A 117 14.89 -11.22 15.67
N ARG A 118 15.62 -10.10 15.53
CA ARG A 118 16.12 -9.63 14.22
C ARG A 118 16.95 -10.72 13.52
N GLY A 119 17.88 -11.36 14.25
CA GLY A 119 18.65 -12.50 13.72
C GLY A 119 17.78 -13.66 13.26
N GLN A 120 16.81 -14.07 14.08
CA GLN A 120 15.87 -15.14 13.73
C GLN A 120 15.02 -14.80 12.50
N LEU A 121 14.50 -13.57 12.43
CA LEU A 121 13.68 -13.12 11.30
C LEU A 121 14.47 -13.01 10.02
N THR A 122 15.69 -12.48 10.06
CA THR A 122 16.57 -12.43 8.88
C THR A 122 16.88 -13.84 8.38
N ASN A 123 17.18 -14.78 9.27
CA ASN A 123 17.40 -16.18 8.89
C ASN A 123 16.15 -16.82 8.28
N ALA A 124 14.97 -16.55 8.86
CA ALA A 124 13.70 -17.05 8.33
C ALA A 124 13.38 -16.47 6.94
N VAL A 125 13.67 -15.19 6.71
CA VAL A 125 13.51 -14.55 5.39
C VAL A 125 14.45 -15.19 4.37
N ASN A 126 15.73 -15.40 4.71
CA ASN A 126 16.68 -16.08 3.83
C ASN A 126 16.28 -17.52 3.51
N SER A 127 15.68 -18.24 4.48
CA SER A 127 15.17 -19.59 4.24
C SER A 127 14.01 -19.63 3.24
N VAL A 128 13.17 -18.59 3.21
CA VAL A 128 12.02 -18.50 2.29
C VAL A 128 12.44 -17.91 0.95
N CYS A 129 13.41 -17.00 0.94
CA CYS A 129 13.87 -16.27 -0.23
C CYS A 129 15.42 -16.15 -0.20
N PRO A 130 16.14 -17.22 -0.59
CA PRO A 130 17.60 -17.23 -0.54
C PRO A 130 18.25 -16.18 -1.45
N GLU A 131 17.55 -15.76 -2.51
CA GLU A 131 17.98 -14.73 -3.46
C GLU A 131 18.23 -13.35 -2.82
N VAL A 132 17.61 -13.06 -1.68
CA VAL A 132 17.72 -11.75 -1.03
C VAL A 132 19.07 -11.59 -0.33
N GLY A 133 19.67 -12.69 0.13
CA GLY A 133 20.96 -12.65 0.84
C GLY A 133 20.99 -11.67 2.02
N ALA A 134 19.86 -11.52 2.74
CA ALA A 134 19.75 -10.52 3.79
C ALA A 134 20.67 -10.87 4.96
N PHE A 135 21.34 -9.88 5.53
CA PHE A 135 22.13 -10.05 6.74
C PHE A 135 21.71 -9.02 7.77
N VAL A 136 21.92 -9.35 9.05
CA VAL A 136 21.69 -8.38 10.12
C VAL A 136 22.87 -7.44 10.16
N ASP A 137 22.70 -6.24 9.62
CA ASP A 137 23.64 -5.15 9.83
C ASP A 137 23.43 -4.57 11.26
N PRO A 138 24.46 -4.60 12.13
CA PRO A 138 24.40 -3.95 13.44
C PRO A 138 24.43 -2.42 13.34
N LYS A 139 24.97 -1.85 12.25
CA LYS A 139 25.13 -0.40 12.06
C LYS A 139 24.32 0.10 10.85
N MET A 140 23.05 -0.31 10.78
CA MET A 140 22.12 0.16 9.75
C MET A 140 22.12 1.69 9.70
N THR A 141 22.31 2.25 8.50
CA THR A 141 22.15 3.68 8.28
C THR A 141 20.69 4.08 8.46
N PRO A 142 20.39 5.32 8.89
CA PRO A 142 19.02 5.82 8.89
C PRO A 142 18.36 5.68 7.51
N PRO A 143 17.06 5.32 7.43
CA PRO A 143 16.36 5.15 6.16
C PRO A 143 16.23 6.48 5.42
N THR A 144 16.24 6.43 4.09
CA THR A 144 15.94 7.58 3.22
C THR A 144 14.44 7.93 3.27
N GLU A 145 14.06 9.13 2.82
CA GLU A 145 12.65 9.53 2.76
C GLU A 145 11.80 8.56 1.92
N HIS A 146 12.33 8.08 0.80
CA HIS A 146 11.65 7.10 -0.04
C HIS A 146 11.42 5.78 0.70
N GLN A 147 12.45 5.26 1.39
CA GLN A 147 12.33 4.05 2.20
C GLN A 147 11.32 4.21 3.33
N VAL A 148 11.26 5.37 3.97
CA VAL A 148 10.25 5.68 4.98
C VAL A 148 8.83 5.62 4.40
N VAL A 149 8.61 6.18 3.21
CA VAL A 149 7.31 6.09 2.52
C VAL A 149 6.95 4.63 2.23
N CYS A 150 7.90 3.84 1.71
CA CYS A 150 7.70 2.41 1.50
C CYS A 150 7.37 1.67 2.80
N LEU A 151 8.05 1.99 3.90
CA LEU A 151 7.76 1.41 5.22
C LEU A 151 6.34 1.73 5.67
N ARG A 152 5.86 2.97 5.49
CA ARG A 152 4.47 3.35 5.81
C ARG A 152 3.46 2.52 5.00
N GLN A 153 3.71 2.32 3.71
CA GLN A 153 2.87 1.52 2.83
C GLN A 153 2.86 0.03 3.22
N ILE A 154 4.02 -0.54 3.55
CA ILE A 154 4.15 -1.92 4.03
C ILE A 154 3.39 -2.13 5.34
N VAL A 155 3.51 -1.17 6.27
CA VAL A 155 2.79 -1.19 7.54
C VAL A 155 1.29 -1.12 7.31
N LEU A 156 0.82 -0.22 6.43
CA LEU A 156 -0.59 -0.13 6.05
C LEU A 156 -1.12 -1.46 5.53
N ALA A 157 -0.38 -2.10 4.62
CA ALA A 157 -0.77 -3.39 4.07
C ALA A 157 -0.82 -4.51 5.12
N GLY A 158 0.00 -4.43 6.17
CA GLY A 158 0.03 -5.39 7.29
C GLY A 158 -1.04 -5.15 8.35
N LEU A 159 -1.39 -3.89 8.64
CA LEU A 159 -2.32 -3.45 9.69
C LEU A 159 -3.63 -2.89 9.10
N GLY A 160 -4.09 -3.46 7.98
CA GLY A 160 -5.25 -2.92 7.25
C GLY A 160 -6.57 -2.92 8.02
N ASP A 161 -6.72 -3.85 8.96
CA ASP A 161 -7.85 -3.93 9.89
C ASP A 161 -7.74 -2.94 11.05
N HIS A 162 -6.58 -2.33 11.25
CA HIS A 162 -6.30 -1.30 12.25
C HIS A 162 -6.16 0.09 11.61
N LEU A 163 -7.04 0.42 10.68
CA LEU A 163 -7.14 1.75 10.09
C LEU A 163 -8.11 2.61 10.91
N ALA A 164 -7.73 3.85 11.21
CA ALA A 164 -8.58 4.82 11.86
C ALA A 164 -8.57 6.15 11.10
N ARG A 165 -9.74 6.79 11.01
CA ARG A 165 -9.91 8.11 10.41
C ARG A 165 -10.28 9.12 11.49
N ARG A 166 -9.66 10.30 11.45
CA ARG A 166 -9.98 11.40 12.35
C ARG A 166 -11.44 11.80 12.19
N LEU A 167 -12.12 12.01 13.31
CA LEU A 167 -13.51 12.49 13.30
C LEU A 167 -13.55 13.91 12.72
N GLN A 168 -14.45 14.10 11.76
CA GLN A 168 -14.78 15.42 11.24
C GLN A 168 -15.71 16.14 12.22
N VAL A 169 -15.80 17.47 12.12
CA VAL A 169 -16.64 18.27 13.03
C VAL A 169 -18.11 17.85 12.94
N GLU A 170 -18.56 17.46 11.75
CA GLU A 170 -19.92 16.98 11.46
C GLU A 170 -20.25 15.66 12.19
N ASP A 171 -19.24 14.81 12.43
CA ASP A 171 -19.39 13.50 13.09
C ASP A 171 -19.29 13.61 14.63
N MET A 172 -18.98 14.79 15.18
CA MET A 172 -18.79 14.98 16.63
C MET A 172 -20.13 15.14 17.35
N LEU A 173 -20.63 14.02 17.89
CA LEU A 173 -21.86 14.00 18.70
C LEU A 173 -21.65 14.49 20.15
N ASP A 174 -20.43 14.34 20.69
CA ASP A 174 -20.06 14.78 22.04
C ASP A 174 -18.77 15.63 21.96
N PRO A 175 -18.70 16.80 22.63
CA PRO A 175 -17.47 17.58 22.76
C PRO A 175 -16.24 16.79 23.24
N LYS A 176 -16.44 15.71 24.01
CA LYS A 176 -15.38 14.80 24.48
C LYS A 176 -14.70 14.03 23.35
N TRP A 177 -15.33 13.95 22.17
CA TRP A 177 -14.81 13.29 20.98
C TRP A 177 -13.85 14.17 20.18
N LYS A 178 -13.59 15.40 20.64
CA LYS A 178 -12.58 16.28 20.06
C LYS A 178 -11.23 15.56 19.95
N ASN A 179 -10.64 15.60 18.75
CA ASN A 179 -9.40 14.90 18.39
C ASN A 179 -9.49 13.36 18.46
N GLY A 180 -10.70 12.80 18.51
CA GLY A 180 -10.95 11.38 18.38
C GLY A 180 -10.87 10.90 16.94
N TYR A 181 -10.78 9.59 16.81
CA TYR A 181 -10.75 8.85 15.55
C TYR A 181 -11.82 7.78 15.61
N LYS A 182 -12.35 7.44 14.44
CA LYS A 182 -13.25 6.32 14.24
C LYS A 182 -12.49 5.17 13.61
N THR A 183 -12.77 3.95 14.06
CA THR A 183 -12.22 2.69 13.53
C THR A 183 -13.39 1.81 13.08
N PRO A 184 -13.23 0.94 12.07
CA PRO A 184 -14.30 0.04 11.64
C PRO A 184 -14.64 -1.05 12.66
N LEU A 185 -13.80 -1.23 13.69
CA LEU A 185 -13.93 -2.31 14.67
C LEU A 185 -14.70 -1.90 15.94
N MET A 186 -14.91 -0.59 16.16
CA MET A 186 -15.54 -0.08 17.38
C MET A 186 -16.39 1.16 17.09
N ASP A 187 -17.47 1.31 17.85
CA ASP A 187 -18.37 2.46 17.73
C ASP A 187 -17.84 3.68 18.48
N ASP A 188 -17.24 3.46 19.65
CA ASP A 188 -16.65 4.52 20.47
C ASP A 188 -15.38 5.11 19.83
N PRO A 189 -15.13 6.42 20.02
CA PRO A 189 -13.95 7.07 19.48
C PRO A 189 -12.68 6.60 20.19
N VAL A 190 -11.63 6.46 19.39
CA VAL A 190 -10.27 6.16 19.86
C VAL A 190 -9.37 7.39 19.72
N PHE A 191 -8.37 7.50 20.58
CA PHE A 191 -7.49 8.67 20.62
C PHE A 191 -6.05 8.26 20.40
N ILE A 192 -5.26 9.10 19.74
CA ILE A 192 -3.79 8.89 19.71
C ILE A 192 -3.26 9.02 21.13
N HIS A 193 -2.44 8.06 21.57
CA HIS A 193 -1.86 8.09 22.91
C HIS A 193 -1.00 9.35 23.13
N PRO A 194 -1.05 10.02 24.30
CA PRO A 194 -0.30 11.27 24.56
C PRO A 194 1.22 11.17 24.35
N ASN A 195 1.79 9.99 24.59
CA ASN A 195 3.22 9.71 24.40
C ASN A 195 3.61 9.47 22.92
N SER A 196 2.65 9.46 22.00
CA SER A 196 2.91 9.31 20.56
C SER A 196 3.51 10.59 19.99
N VAL A 197 4.45 10.45 19.04
CA VAL A 197 5.00 11.60 18.32
C VAL A 197 3.98 12.27 17.40
N LEU A 198 2.89 11.57 17.04
CA LEU A 198 1.80 12.09 16.21
C LEU A 198 0.67 12.74 17.01
N PHE A 199 0.78 12.80 18.35
CA PHE A 199 -0.29 13.32 19.22
C PHE A 199 -0.73 14.76 18.89
N LYS A 200 0.22 15.60 18.44
CA LYS A 200 -0.08 16.99 18.05
C LYS A 200 -0.38 17.15 16.56
N THR A 201 0.20 16.30 15.71
CA THR A 201 0.02 16.35 14.24
C THR A 201 -1.40 15.99 13.85
N LEU A 202 -1.99 14.98 14.52
CA LEU A 202 -3.34 14.48 14.27
C LEU A 202 -3.66 14.26 12.76
N PRO A 203 -2.94 13.36 12.06
CA PRO A 203 -3.18 13.06 10.64
C PRO A 203 -4.62 12.59 10.37
N GLU A 204 -5.12 12.78 9.14
CA GLU A 204 -6.49 12.37 8.81
C GLU A 204 -6.67 10.85 8.92
N PHE A 205 -5.76 10.07 8.33
CA PHE A 205 -5.75 8.62 8.43
C PHE A 205 -4.51 8.14 9.16
N VAL A 206 -4.71 7.17 10.04
CA VAL A 206 -3.64 6.50 10.76
C VAL A 206 -3.87 5.00 10.79
N VAL A 207 -2.78 4.25 10.80
CA VAL A 207 -2.78 2.85 11.25
C VAL A 207 -2.20 2.77 12.66
N TYR A 208 -2.72 1.83 13.44
CA TYR A 208 -2.28 1.61 14.82
C TYR A 208 -1.89 0.15 15.05
N GLN A 209 -0.92 -0.08 15.93
CA GLN A 209 -0.49 -1.43 16.28
C GLN A 209 -1.53 -2.12 17.18
N GLU A 210 -1.99 -1.41 18.21
CA GLU A 210 -2.97 -1.91 19.19
C GLU A 210 -3.76 -0.74 19.80
N ILE A 211 -4.90 -1.07 20.42
CA ILE A 211 -5.68 -0.16 21.25
C ILE A 211 -5.60 -0.66 22.69
N MET A 212 -5.38 0.28 23.62
CA MET A 212 -5.35 0.01 25.05
C MET A 212 -6.39 0.89 25.75
N GLU A 213 -7.25 0.25 26.53
CA GLU A 213 -8.20 0.93 27.39
C GLU A 213 -7.53 1.31 28.72
N THR A 214 -7.59 2.59 29.06
CA THR A 214 -7.17 3.10 30.38
C THR A 214 -8.22 4.05 30.92
N SER A 215 -8.01 5.36 30.81
CA SER A 215 -9.05 6.38 31.03
C SER A 215 -9.90 6.62 29.77
N LYS A 216 -9.31 6.38 28.60
CA LYS A 216 -9.95 6.37 27.28
C LYS A 216 -9.35 5.22 26.48
N MET A 217 -9.96 4.90 25.35
CA MET A 217 -9.38 4.02 24.35
C MET A 217 -8.25 4.75 23.61
N TYR A 218 -7.00 4.32 23.82
CA TYR A 218 -5.84 4.92 23.18
C TYR A 218 -5.18 3.99 22.17
N MET A 219 -4.94 4.50 20.97
CA MET A 219 -4.12 3.87 19.94
C MET A 219 -2.63 4.00 20.26
N ARG A 220 -1.90 2.90 20.16
CA ARG A 220 -0.43 2.84 20.28
C ARG A 220 0.21 2.31 19.00
N GLY A 221 1.47 2.67 18.77
CA GLY A 221 2.19 2.30 17.55
C GLY A 221 1.58 2.95 16.31
N VAL A 222 1.33 4.26 16.38
CA VAL A 222 0.57 4.99 15.36
C VAL A 222 1.50 5.42 14.23
N SER A 223 1.06 5.24 12.99
CA SER A 223 1.71 5.76 11.76
C SER A 223 0.67 6.42 10.86
N ALA A 224 1.03 7.54 10.23
CA ALA A 224 0.16 8.27 9.32
C ALA A 224 0.01 7.55 7.97
N VAL A 225 -1.15 7.70 7.35
CA VAL A 225 -1.52 7.07 6.07
C VAL A 225 -2.08 8.12 5.13
N GLU A 226 -1.69 8.07 3.86
CA GLU A 226 -2.33 8.89 2.83
C GLU A 226 -3.65 8.23 2.37
N ALA A 227 -4.69 9.02 2.17
CA ALA A 227 -6.03 8.49 1.85
C ALA A 227 -6.05 7.67 0.55
N GLU A 228 -5.24 8.06 -0.45
CA GLU A 228 -5.09 7.36 -1.73
C GLU A 228 -4.47 5.97 -1.59
N TRP A 229 -3.71 5.72 -0.53
CA TRP A 229 -3.08 4.42 -0.30
C TRP A 229 -4.08 3.38 0.16
N VAL A 230 -5.17 3.78 0.82
CA VAL A 230 -6.18 2.86 1.34
C VAL A 230 -6.76 1.98 0.22
N PRO A 231 -7.34 2.50 -0.87
CA PRO A 231 -7.86 1.65 -1.93
C PRO A 231 -6.77 0.88 -2.71
N GLN A 232 -5.53 1.38 -2.74
CA GLN A 232 -4.42 0.72 -3.45
C GLN A 232 -3.88 -0.50 -2.70
N PHE A 233 -3.67 -0.37 -1.39
CA PHE A 233 -3.04 -1.41 -0.56
C PHE A 233 -4.04 -2.27 0.22
N LEU A 234 -5.27 -1.77 0.39
CA LEU A 234 -6.37 -2.42 1.11
C LEU A 234 -7.62 -2.62 0.24
N PRO A 235 -7.52 -3.10 -1.02
CA PRO A 235 -8.70 -3.25 -1.89
C PRO A 235 -9.74 -4.20 -1.30
N GLN A 236 -9.35 -5.20 -0.51
CA GLN A 236 -10.26 -6.14 0.15
C GLN A 236 -11.16 -5.50 1.22
N TYR A 237 -10.83 -4.29 1.66
CA TYR A 237 -11.61 -3.51 2.64
C TYR A 237 -12.41 -2.37 1.98
N CYS A 238 -12.38 -2.28 0.64
CA CYS A 238 -12.99 -1.19 -0.11
C CYS A 238 -14.11 -1.70 -1.01
N HIS A 239 -15.22 -0.98 -1.07
CA HIS A 239 -16.25 -1.17 -2.08
C HIS A 239 -16.04 -0.15 -3.19
N PHE A 240 -15.66 -0.63 -4.37
CA PHE A 240 -15.36 0.24 -5.50
C PHE A 240 -16.62 0.55 -6.31
N GLY A 241 -16.85 1.84 -6.58
CA GLY A 241 -17.89 2.31 -7.48
C GLY A 241 -17.59 1.97 -8.95
N PRO A 242 -18.46 2.38 -9.90
CA PRO A 242 -18.15 2.24 -11.32
C PRO A 242 -16.90 3.05 -11.72
N PRO A 243 -16.20 2.66 -12.80
CA PRO A 243 -15.16 3.50 -13.42
C PRO A 243 -15.66 4.92 -13.69
N LEU A 244 -14.83 5.91 -13.36
CA LEU A 244 -15.12 7.30 -13.64
C LEU A 244 -15.08 7.57 -15.15
N GLU A 245 -15.96 8.46 -15.60
CA GLU A 245 -15.97 8.93 -16.98
C GLU A 245 -14.85 9.95 -17.26
N SER A 246 -14.48 10.72 -16.22
CA SER A 246 -13.38 11.70 -16.27
C SER A 246 -12.46 11.50 -15.06
N PRO A 247 -11.17 11.17 -15.27
CA PRO A 247 -10.54 10.88 -16.56
C PRO A 247 -11.06 9.56 -17.17
N ALA A 248 -11.20 9.54 -18.50
CA ALA A 248 -11.67 8.36 -19.23
C ALA A 248 -10.67 7.19 -19.10
N PRO A 249 -11.14 5.92 -19.20
CA PRO A 249 -10.26 4.76 -19.23
C PRO A 249 -9.21 4.87 -20.34
N TRP A 250 -8.01 4.36 -20.11
CA TRP A 250 -6.91 4.39 -21.08
C TRP A 250 -6.15 3.07 -21.11
N PHE A 251 -5.44 2.83 -22.20
CA PHE A 251 -4.53 1.70 -22.32
C PHE A 251 -3.14 2.06 -21.77
N CYS A 252 -2.66 1.30 -20.80
CA CYS A 252 -1.34 1.50 -20.23
C CYS A 252 -0.30 0.69 -21.02
N SER A 253 0.61 1.38 -21.69
CA SER A 253 1.61 0.73 -22.56
C SER A 253 2.66 -0.07 -21.78
N SER A 254 2.94 0.29 -20.52
CA SER A 254 3.90 -0.42 -19.67
C SER A 254 3.32 -1.74 -19.15
N THR A 255 2.10 -1.73 -18.62
CA THR A 255 1.44 -2.94 -18.09
C THR A 255 0.75 -3.76 -19.17
N GLY A 256 0.43 -3.16 -20.33
CA GLY A 256 -0.36 -3.82 -21.38
C GLY A 256 -1.83 -4.03 -21.01
N THR A 257 -2.31 -3.37 -19.96
CA THR A 257 -3.68 -3.49 -19.42
C THR A 257 -4.44 -2.17 -19.52
N ILE A 258 -5.77 -2.24 -19.42
CA ILE A 258 -6.63 -1.06 -19.40
C ILE A 258 -6.73 -0.55 -17.96
N ARG A 259 -6.57 0.76 -17.80
CA ARG A 259 -6.61 1.45 -16.51
C ARG A 259 -7.77 2.41 -16.47
N CYS A 260 -8.31 2.63 -15.28
CA CYS A 260 -9.32 3.65 -15.00
C CYS A 260 -9.16 4.20 -13.59
N HIS A 261 -9.86 5.31 -13.33
CA HIS A 261 -10.01 5.82 -11.97
C HIS A 261 -11.33 5.32 -11.39
N ARG A 262 -11.30 4.89 -10.13
CA ARG A 262 -12.51 4.47 -9.39
C ARG A 262 -12.49 5.10 -8.01
N SER A 263 -13.61 5.72 -7.63
CA SER A 263 -13.88 6.04 -6.23
C SER A 263 -14.23 4.78 -5.46
N SER A 264 -14.02 4.83 -4.15
CA SER A 264 -14.35 3.70 -3.28
C SER A 264 -14.81 4.16 -1.91
N THR A 265 -15.48 3.25 -1.20
CA THR A 265 -15.87 3.46 0.20
C THR A 265 -15.24 2.39 1.09
N PHE A 266 -14.78 2.80 2.26
CA PHE A 266 -14.22 1.86 3.23
C PHE A 266 -15.34 1.07 3.93
N PHE A 267 -15.16 -0.24 4.09
CA PHE A 267 -16.17 -1.15 4.64
C PHE A 267 -16.63 -0.74 6.05
N ARG A 268 -17.90 -1.06 6.38
CA ARG A 268 -18.62 -0.76 7.66
C ARG A 268 -18.83 0.71 7.99
N VAL A 269 -17.82 1.56 7.83
CA VAL A 269 -17.84 2.97 8.23
C VAL A 269 -18.20 3.92 7.09
N GLY A 270 -18.19 3.44 5.85
CA GLY A 270 -18.68 4.20 4.69
C GLY A 270 -17.84 5.43 4.34
N TRP A 271 -16.58 5.49 4.79
CA TRP A 271 -15.70 6.62 4.46
C TRP A 271 -15.50 6.71 2.96
N GLN A 272 -15.79 7.88 2.39
CA GLN A 272 -15.49 8.18 1.00
C GLN A 272 -13.97 8.31 0.83
N LEU A 273 -13.41 7.51 -0.07
CA LEU A 273 -11.98 7.50 -0.39
C LEU A 273 -11.76 8.16 -1.76
N PRO A 274 -10.61 8.83 -1.95
CA PRO A 274 -10.30 9.48 -3.22
C PRO A 274 -10.27 8.45 -4.36
N ALA A 275 -10.56 8.93 -5.57
CA ALA A 275 -10.49 8.09 -6.75
C ALA A 275 -9.02 7.75 -7.05
N VAL A 276 -8.73 6.47 -7.23
CA VAL A 276 -7.37 6.00 -7.54
C VAL A 276 -7.33 5.27 -8.87
N GLU A 277 -6.17 5.35 -9.50
CA GLU A 277 -5.88 4.57 -10.69
C GLU A 277 -5.81 3.07 -10.34
N MET A 278 -6.53 2.26 -11.09
CA MET A 278 -6.49 0.82 -10.99
C MET A 278 -6.83 0.14 -12.32
N GLU A 279 -6.67 -1.18 -12.39
CA GLU A 279 -7.07 -1.93 -13.58
C GLU A 279 -8.58 -1.87 -13.78
N TYR A 280 -8.98 -1.81 -15.05
CA TYR A 280 -10.37 -1.80 -15.41
C TYR A 280 -11.04 -3.11 -14.95
N PRO A 281 -12.20 -3.04 -14.28
CA PRO A 281 -12.86 -4.22 -13.72
C PRO A 281 -13.17 -5.25 -14.80
N GLU A 282 -13.12 -6.53 -14.43
CA GLU A 282 -13.52 -7.61 -15.32
C GLU A 282 -14.98 -7.45 -15.75
N GLY A 283 -15.23 -7.69 -17.03
CA GLY A 283 -16.55 -7.56 -17.61
C GLY A 283 -16.50 -7.25 -19.09
N LEU A 284 -17.66 -7.27 -19.74
CA LEU A 284 -17.77 -7.08 -21.19
C LEU A 284 -17.22 -5.73 -21.65
N GLU A 285 -17.39 -4.68 -20.85
CA GLU A 285 -16.85 -3.34 -21.13
C GLU A 285 -15.32 -3.33 -21.27
N ARG A 286 -14.61 -4.17 -20.51
CA ARG A 286 -13.15 -4.27 -20.62
C ARG A 286 -12.72 -4.75 -22.01
N PHE A 287 -13.42 -5.74 -22.57
CA PHE A 287 -13.18 -6.24 -23.92
C PHE A 287 -13.53 -5.20 -24.99
N ARG A 288 -14.61 -4.43 -24.79
CA ARG A 288 -14.99 -3.33 -25.69
C ARG A 288 -13.93 -2.23 -25.73
N LEU A 289 -13.43 -1.83 -24.56
CA LEU A 289 -12.32 -0.88 -24.44
C LEU A 289 -11.04 -1.46 -25.07
N PHE A 290 -10.73 -2.72 -24.83
CA PHE A 290 -9.55 -3.37 -25.41
C PHE A 290 -9.61 -3.38 -26.94
N ALA A 291 -10.75 -3.77 -27.51
CA ALA A 291 -10.98 -3.74 -28.94
C ALA A 291 -10.87 -2.31 -29.51
N ARG A 292 -11.43 -1.32 -28.82
CA ARG A 292 -11.29 0.09 -29.19
C ARG A 292 -9.81 0.51 -29.25
N PHE A 293 -9.04 0.24 -28.18
CA PHE A 293 -7.62 0.60 -28.13
C PHE A 293 -6.75 -0.19 -29.11
N LEU A 294 -7.14 -1.42 -29.44
CA LEU A 294 -6.50 -2.22 -30.49
C LEU A 294 -6.70 -1.58 -31.87
N LEU A 295 -7.94 -1.17 -32.18
CA LEU A 295 -8.28 -0.48 -33.42
C LEU A 295 -7.59 0.89 -33.53
N GLU A 296 -7.48 1.62 -32.42
CA GLU A 296 -6.73 2.89 -32.33
C GLU A 296 -5.21 2.69 -32.40
N GLY A 297 -4.71 1.45 -32.44
CA GLY A 297 -3.28 1.15 -32.53
C GLY A 297 -2.50 1.44 -31.24
N GLN A 298 -3.18 1.61 -30.10
CA GLN A 298 -2.55 1.81 -28.80
C GLN A 298 -1.97 0.51 -28.24
N VAL A 299 -2.67 -0.61 -28.49
CA VAL A 299 -2.21 -1.95 -28.06
C VAL A 299 -1.01 -2.42 -28.89
N CYS A 300 -1.08 -2.20 -30.22
CA CYS A 300 -0.05 -2.59 -31.19
C CYS A 300 0.33 -1.38 -32.05
N PRO A 301 1.49 -0.73 -31.78
CA PRO A 301 1.90 0.49 -32.50
C PRO A 301 2.03 0.32 -34.02
N LYS A 302 2.29 -0.89 -34.53
CA LYS A 302 2.32 -1.19 -35.97
C LYS A 302 0.98 -0.93 -36.66
N LEU A 303 -0.14 -1.13 -35.96
CA LEU A 303 -1.49 -0.88 -36.47
C LEU A 303 -1.83 0.62 -36.53
N LYS A 304 -1.06 1.48 -35.86
CA LYS A 304 -1.30 2.93 -35.82
C LYS A 304 -1.32 3.56 -37.21
N LYS A 305 -0.58 2.99 -38.17
CA LYS A 305 -0.53 3.42 -39.58
C LYS A 305 -1.87 3.30 -40.31
N HIS A 306 -2.74 2.39 -39.87
CA HIS A 306 -4.02 2.10 -40.53
C HIS A 306 -5.20 2.82 -39.88
N THR A 307 -4.98 3.54 -38.78
CA THR A 307 -6.06 4.18 -37.99
C THR A 307 -6.82 5.25 -38.78
N SER A 308 -6.15 5.98 -39.67
CA SER A 308 -6.76 6.99 -40.56
C SER A 308 -7.67 6.40 -41.64
N HIS A 309 -7.56 5.10 -41.89
CA HIS A 309 -8.31 4.39 -42.94
C HIS A 309 -9.44 3.53 -42.40
N LEU A 310 -9.71 3.58 -41.09
CA LEU A 310 -10.79 2.83 -40.49
C LEU A 310 -12.14 3.28 -41.05
N LEU A 311 -12.92 2.33 -41.54
CA LEU A 311 -14.25 2.56 -42.13
C LEU A 311 -15.26 3.13 -41.11
N SER A 312 -14.98 3.04 -39.82
CA SER A 312 -15.80 3.62 -38.77
C SER A 312 -14.96 3.98 -37.54
N ASN A 313 -15.43 4.94 -36.75
CA ASN A 313 -14.73 5.38 -35.55
C ASN A 313 -14.70 4.25 -34.48
N PRO A 314 -13.52 3.90 -33.93
CA PRO A 314 -13.38 2.89 -32.88
C PRO A 314 -14.28 3.11 -31.65
N SER A 315 -14.68 4.35 -31.38
CA SER A 315 -15.60 4.71 -30.30
C SER A 315 -16.96 4.01 -30.38
N ILE A 316 -17.34 3.48 -31.56
CA ILE A 316 -18.55 2.67 -31.73
C ILE A 316 -18.52 1.42 -30.86
N MET A 317 -17.33 0.86 -30.56
CA MET A 317 -17.19 -0.31 -29.67
C MET A 317 -17.84 -0.11 -28.29
N MET A 318 -17.93 1.14 -27.83
CA MET A 318 -18.49 1.51 -26.52
C MET A 318 -19.99 1.79 -26.55
N LYS A 319 -20.65 1.77 -27.72
CA LYS A 319 -22.09 2.05 -27.83
C LYS A 319 -22.92 0.81 -27.49
N THR A 320 -24.09 1.01 -26.90
CA THR A 320 -24.99 -0.08 -26.49
C THR A 320 -25.45 -0.96 -27.65
N TRP A 321 -25.67 -0.35 -28.82
CA TRP A 321 -26.04 -1.03 -30.07
C TRP A 321 -24.86 -1.65 -30.82
N ALA A 322 -23.62 -1.55 -30.33
CA ALA A 322 -22.44 -2.12 -30.99
C ALA A 322 -22.53 -3.64 -31.17
N LYS A 323 -23.36 -4.36 -30.41
CA LYS A 323 -23.57 -5.79 -30.63
C LYS A 323 -24.37 -6.10 -31.90
N LEU A 324 -25.14 -5.14 -32.42
CA LEU A 324 -25.99 -5.34 -33.60
C LEU A 324 -25.24 -5.16 -34.91
N GLN A 325 -24.04 -4.55 -34.87
CA GLN A 325 -23.22 -4.36 -36.04
C GLN A 325 -22.28 -5.56 -36.22
N PRO A 326 -22.31 -6.27 -37.36
CA PRO A 326 -21.52 -7.49 -37.57
C PRO A 326 -20.01 -7.26 -37.37
N ARG A 327 -19.53 -6.08 -37.77
CA ARG A 327 -18.11 -5.70 -37.71
C ARG A 327 -17.56 -5.60 -36.28
N THR A 328 -18.32 -5.03 -35.36
CA THR A 328 -17.95 -4.87 -33.95
C THR A 328 -18.06 -6.20 -33.21
N GLU A 329 -19.07 -7.02 -33.54
CA GLU A 329 -19.21 -8.38 -33.03
C GLU A 329 -18.08 -9.31 -33.52
N ALA A 330 -17.65 -9.18 -34.78
CA ALA A 330 -16.56 -9.98 -35.34
C ALA A 330 -15.24 -9.84 -34.58
N ILE A 331 -14.97 -8.68 -33.96
CA ILE A 331 -13.83 -8.49 -33.06
C ILE A 331 -14.17 -8.92 -31.63
N LEU A 332 -15.32 -8.48 -31.10
CA LEU A 332 -15.67 -8.69 -29.70
C LEU A 332 -15.89 -10.17 -29.35
N GLY A 333 -16.52 -10.94 -30.24
CA GLY A 333 -16.81 -12.36 -30.05
C GLY A 333 -15.54 -13.20 -29.80
N PRO A 334 -14.54 -13.18 -30.70
CA PRO A 334 -13.28 -13.88 -30.50
C PRO A 334 -12.50 -13.42 -29.27
N LEU A 335 -12.48 -12.10 -28.97
CA LEU A 335 -11.83 -11.58 -27.77
C LEU A 335 -12.45 -12.14 -26.49
N VAL A 336 -13.79 -12.17 -26.40
CA VAL A 336 -14.50 -12.73 -25.24
C VAL A 336 -14.32 -14.23 -25.14
N SER A 337 -14.41 -14.95 -26.27
CA SER A 337 -14.28 -16.42 -26.31
C SER A 337 -12.89 -16.90 -25.87
N MET A 338 -11.83 -16.18 -26.26
CA MET A 338 -10.45 -16.50 -25.89
C MET A 338 -9.98 -15.75 -24.64
N LYS A 339 -10.86 -14.98 -23.98
CA LYS A 339 -10.56 -14.15 -22.80
C LYS A 339 -9.35 -13.22 -23.02
N VAL A 340 -9.28 -12.60 -24.20
CA VAL A 340 -8.23 -11.65 -24.55
C VAL A 340 -8.67 -10.23 -24.21
N ASP A 341 -8.09 -9.68 -23.15
CA ASP A 341 -8.45 -8.37 -22.58
C ASP A 341 -7.23 -7.49 -22.26
N CYS A 342 -6.03 -7.99 -22.55
CA CYS A 342 -4.73 -7.32 -22.36
C CYS A 342 -3.75 -7.73 -23.45
N ARG A 343 -2.66 -6.96 -23.60
CA ARG A 343 -1.64 -7.19 -24.62
C ARG A 343 -1.01 -8.57 -24.48
N ASP A 344 -0.69 -8.99 -23.26
CA ASP A 344 0.01 -10.26 -23.04
C ASP A 344 -0.87 -11.47 -23.38
N ALA A 345 -2.18 -11.39 -23.09
CA ALA A 345 -3.15 -12.40 -23.53
C ALA A 345 -3.28 -12.43 -25.06
N LEU A 346 -3.25 -11.27 -25.72
CA LEU A 346 -3.29 -11.21 -27.19
C LEU A 346 -2.02 -11.85 -27.81
N LEU A 347 -0.84 -11.51 -27.27
CA LEU A 347 0.44 -12.05 -27.72
C LEU A 347 0.53 -13.57 -27.49
N SER A 348 -0.02 -14.09 -26.38
CA SER A 348 -0.02 -15.53 -26.12
C SER A 348 -0.92 -16.29 -27.10
N VAL A 349 -2.07 -15.72 -27.47
CA VAL A 349 -2.94 -16.31 -28.50
C VAL A 349 -2.30 -16.23 -29.88
N TRP A 350 -1.59 -15.16 -30.25
CA TRP A 350 -0.90 -15.10 -31.53
C TRP A 350 0.23 -16.11 -31.69
N LYS A 351 0.83 -16.59 -30.59
CA LYS A 351 1.82 -17.69 -30.65
C LYS A 351 1.20 -19.02 -31.09
N THR A 352 -0.09 -19.24 -30.82
CA THR A 352 -0.79 -20.49 -31.17
C THR A 352 -1.64 -20.33 -32.42
N GLN A 353 -2.19 -19.14 -32.65
CA GLN A 353 -3.07 -18.79 -33.76
C GLN A 353 -2.60 -17.49 -34.40
N GLU A 354 -1.64 -17.58 -35.31
CA GLU A 354 -1.03 -16.40 -35.95
C GLU A 354 -2.06 -15.50 -36.65
N LYS A 355 -3.14 -16.07 -37.20
CA LYS A 355 -4.20 -15.35 -37.91
C LYS A 355 -5.36 -14.87 -37.00
N PHE A 356 -5.26 -15.06 -35.68
CA PHE A 356 -6.29 -14.63 -34.73
C PHE A 356 -6.58 -13.12 -34.91
N LEU A 357 -7.85 -12.75 -35.03
CA LEU A 357 -8.36 -11.38 -35.32
C LEU A 357 -8.03 -10.78 -36.68
N LEU A 358 -7.27 -11.42 -37.57
CA LEU A 358 -6.92 -10.86 -38.88
C LEU A 358 -8.18 -10.55 -39.72
N SER A 359 -9.07 -11.53 -39.88
CA SER A 359 -10.31 -11.37 -40.64
C SER A 359 -11.22 -10.32 -40.02
N ALA A 360 -11.33 -10.31 -38.69
CA ALA A 360 -12.13 -9.36 -37.94
C ALA A 360 -11.61 -7.93 -38.08
N TYR A 361 -10.29 -7.73 -38.03
CA TYR A 361 -9.64 -6.43 -38.23
C TYR A 361 -9.77 -5.94 -39.67
N CYS A 362 -9.66 -6.82 -40.67
CA CYS A 362 -9.85 -6.46 -42.08
C CYS A 362 -11.25 -5.90 -42.34
N GLN A 363 -12.30 -6.35 -41.64
CA GLN A 363 -13.64 -5.78 -41.78
C GLN A 363 -13.72 -4.28 -41.41
N TRP A 364 -12.74 -3.75 -40.67
CA TRP A 364 -12.64 -2.33 -40.33
C TRP A 364 -11.88 -1.49 -41.35
N LEU A 365 -11.28 -2.10 -42.37
CA LEU A 365 -10.49 -1.43 -43.39
C LEU A 365 -11.07 -1.65 -44.81
N PRO A 366 -10.81 -0.73 -45.75
CA PRO A 366 -11.12 -0.95 -47.15
C PRO A 366 -10.41 -2.20 -47.70
N GLU A 367 -11.06 -2.93 -48.60
CA GLU A 367 -10.55 -4.18 -49.19
C GLU A 367 -9.17 -4.01 -49.83
N ALA A 368 -8.89 -2.84 -50.41
CA ALA A 368 -7.59 -2.50 -51.00
C ALA A 368 -6.41 -2.63 -50.01
N MET A 369 -6.65 -2.49 -48.70
CA MET A 369 -5.62 -2.55 -47.67
C MET A 369 -5.46 -3.94 -47.03
N HIS A 370 -6.34 -4.89 -47.34
CA HIS A 370 -6.35 -6.21 -46.69
C HIS A 370 -5.07 -7.00 -46.97
N GLN A 371 -4.53 -6.90 -48.19
CA GLN A 371 -3.28 -7.58 -48.56
C GLN A 371 -2.09 -7.04 -47.78
N ASP A 372 -2.01 -5.72 -47.58
CA ASP A 372 -0.90 -5.09 -46.87
C ASP A 372 -0.93 -5.43 -45.38
N VAL A 373 -2.11 -5.43 -44.76
CA VAL A 373 -2.27 -5.83 -43.36
C VAL A 373 -1.94 -7.31 -43.17
N THR A 374 -2.39 -8.18 -44.09
CA THR A 374 -2.12 -9.63 -44.03
C THR A 374 -0.62 -9.94 -44.06
N LYS A 375 0.18 -9.18 -44.81
CA LYS A 375 1.65 -9.35 -44.87
C LYS A 375 2.36 -8.99 -43.56
N VAL A 376 1.78 -8.08 -42.78
CA VAL A 376 2.38 -7.56 -41.53
C VAL A 376 1.75 -8.21 -40.29
N TRP A 377 0.86 -9.19 -40.48
CA TRP A 377 0.17 -9.89 -39.40
C TRP A 377 0.98 -11.11 -38.92
N PRO A 378 1.15 -11.35 -37.61
CA PRO A 378 0.65 -10.56 -36.48
C PRO A 378 1.45 -9.26 -36.23
N PRO A 379 0.81 -8.14 -35.85
CA PRO A 379 1.41 -6.81 -35.77
C PRO A 379 2.16 -6.59 -34.43
N VAL A 380 3.01 -7.55 -34.05
CA VAL A 380 3.82 -7.54 -32.81
C VAL A 380 5.06 -6.67 -32.98
#